data_AF-A0A8X6N5V1-F1
#
_entry.id   AF-A0A8X6N5V1-F1
#
_cell.length_a   1.000
_cell.length_b   1.000
_cell.length_c   1.000
_cell.angle_alpha   90.00
_cell.angle_beta   90.00
_cell.angle_gamma   90.00
#
_symmetry.space_group_name_H-M   'P 1'
#
loop_
_entity.id
_entity.type
_entity.pdbx_description
1 polymer ?
#
loop_
_entity_poly.entity_id
_entity_poly.type
_entity_poly.pdbx_seq_one_letter_code
_entity_poly.pdbx_strand_id
1 'polypeptide(L)'
;MLLPSSTDHLVARRRLQAIWKPGIRLPAFDTKLGYWATKGHRESSTTFADDDYDYSEEDKKPSCDPSTCRPPNCSCFGALPDIPLDSRPQFVMVTFDDAMTVANVDTYKQIVRKGRFQKDVKVTFFVSHEYNDYTITQSFYSEGHEIAVHTISHESNTDLWRYGTPERWKRETVGMRTMLSTYAGIPKVELAGHRAPFLQTAGDVTFEVLKKEGFFYDSSMPSRNYMDPPIWPYTLDYGYSQDCQIEPCPNGRFEGLWEVPMVQYHRFSREGDFYCSMLDACTPQPVTASDTKDYLMKNFLRHYRSNKAPFPVFLHEAWLREKERLLGFMQFLEEILQKPDVFAVTVRDVVEYVRRPVPYQRFTERDRPEPRSCKKVETCSYKEPLRIMRSCSPCPEYYPWVGTPLGKIPPKDFPN
;
A
#
# COMPACT_ATOMS: atom_id res chain seq x y z
N MET A 1 -2.92 33.55 -54.01
CA MET A 1 -2.78 34.46 -52.86
C MET A 1 -2.56 33.57 -51.63
N LEU A 2 -1.33 33.06 -51.46
CA LEU A 2 -0.26 33.59 -50.59
C LEU A 2 -0.52 33.32 -49.09
N LEU A 3 0.25 32.34 -48.58
CA LEU A 3 0.48 31.99 -47.18
C LEU A 3 1.05 33.17 -46.37
N PRO A 4 0.91 33.14 -45.03
CA PRO A 4 1.96 33.67 -44.16
C PRO A 4 2.54 32.62 -43.20
N SER A 5 3.80 32.88 -42.87
CA SER A 5 4.82 32.06 -42.26
C SER A 5 4.80 32.00 -40.74
N SER A 6 5.47 30.95 -40.25
CA SER A 6 6.05 30.78 -38.92
C SER A 6 6.71 32.03 -38.33
N THR A 7 6.34 32.39 -37.10
CA THR A 7 7.23 32.80 -35.98
C THR A 7 6.35 33.28 -34.83
N ASP A 8 6.07 32.42 -33.84
CA ASP A 8 5.62 32.86 -32.50
C ASP A 8 5.90 31.78 -31.43
N HIS A 9 7.13 31.24 -31.48
CA HIS A 9 7.74 30.49 -30.39
C HIS A 9 9.03 31.19 -30.00
N LEU A 10 8.97 32.36 -29.34
CA LEU A 10 10.12 32.97 -28.66
C LEU A 10 9.74 34.22 -27.82
N VAL A 11 8.64 34.16 -27.07
CA VAL A 11 8.33 35.18 -26.04
C VAL A 11 7.92 34.49 -24.73
N ALA A 12 8.80 33.63 -24.19
CA ALA A 12 8.72 33.14 -22.81
C ALA A 12 10.05 32.53 -22.32
N ARG A 13 11.19 32.94 -22.88
CA ARG A 13 12.54 32.54 -22.44
C ARG A 13 13.50 33.72 -22.38
N ARG A 14 13.12 34.77 -21.64
CA ARG A 14 14.06 35.81 -21.17
C ARG A 14 13.53 36.45 -19.90
N ARG A 15 13.76 35.78 -18.76
CA ARG A 15 13.86 36.35 -17.41
C ARG A 15 14.27 35.21 -16.48
N LEU A 16 15.57 34.93 -16.45
CA LEU A 16 16.32 34.22 -15.41
C LEU A 16 17.77 34.11 -15.89
N GLN A 17 18.51 35.22 -15.84
CA GLN A 17 19.96 35.26 -15.94
C GLN A 17 20.43 36.65 -15.48
N ALA A 18 20.62 36.80 -14.17
CA ALA A 18 21.47 37.81 -13.57
C ALA A 18 21.63 37.46 -12.09
N ILE A 19 22.81 36.96 -11.73
CA ILE A 19 23.60 37.16 -10.51
C ILE A 19 24.58 35.98 -10.44
N TRP A 20 25.74 36.17 -11.08
CA TRP A 20 26.95 35.40 -10.85
C TRP A 20 28.03 36.41 -10.48
N LYS A 21 28.54 36.34 -9.24
CA LYS A 21 29.78 37.01 -8.82
C LYS A 21 30.90 35.97 -8.84
N PRO A 22 32.06 36.24 -9.46
CA PRO A 22 33.16 35.28 -9.51
C PRO A 22 34.04 35.39 -8.24
N GLY A 23 34.53 34.25 -7.77
CA GLY A 23 35.71 34.20 -6.90
C GLY A 23 35.50 33.53 -5.53
N ILE A 24 35.34 32.21 -5.50
CA ILE A 24 35.74 31.38 -4.35
C ILE A 24 36.37 30.10 -4.91
N ARG A 25 37.64 29.86 -4.58
CA ARG A 25 38.37 28.61 -4.88
C ARG A 25 37.89 27.52 -3.93
N LEU A 26 37.55 26.34 -4.46
CA LEU A 26 37.38 25.11 -3.68
C LEU A 26 38.61 24.20 -3.90
N PRO A 27 39.05 23.41 -2.91
CA PRO A 27 40.26 22.59 -3.01
C PRO A 27 40.01 21.32 -3.82
N ALA A 28 41.07 20.83 -4.47
CA ALA A 28 41.09 19.62 -5.27
C ALA A 28 40.82 18.36 -4.43
N PHE A 29 39.98 17.46 -4.97
CA PHE A 29 39.87 16.09 -4.49
C PHE A 29 41.00 15.25 -5.14
N ASP A 30 41.87 14.72 -4.29
CA ASP A 30 42.99 13.87 -4.66
C ASP A 30 42.50 12.44 -4.95
N THR A 31 42.74 11.98 -6.17
CA THR A 31 42.49 10.61 -6.63
C THR A 31 43.67 9.73 -6.24
N LYS A 32 43.47 8.74 -5.36
CA LYS A 32 44.37 7.59 -5.24
C LYS A 32 43.61 6.28 -5.39
N LEU A 33 43.65 5.75 -6.62
CA LEU A 33 43.61 4.32 -6.88
C LEU A 33 44.84 3.66 -6.24
N GLY A 34 44.61 2.60 -5.47
CA GLY A 34 45.65 1.69 -4.99
C GLY A 34 45.27 0.26 -5.36
N TYR A 35 45.91 -0.25 -6.41
CA TYR A 35 45.98 -1.66 -6.78
C TYR A 35 46.59 -2.48 -5.64
N TRP A 36 45.99 -3.63 -5.30
CA TRP A 36 46.74 -4.79 -4.81
C TRP A 36 46.25 -6.07 -5.46
N ALA A 37 47.22 -6.74 -6.09
CA ALA A 37 47.09 -7.94 -6.87
C ALA A 37 46.87 -9.19 -6.00
N THR A 38 46.25 -10.16 -6.65
CA THR A 38 46.02 -11.54 -6.21
C THR A 38 47.31 -12.30 -5.89
N LYS A 39 47.29 -13.13 -4.85
CA LYS A 39 48.10 -14.36 -4.75
C LYS A 39 47.58 -15.31 -3.66
N GLY A 40 47.35 -16.56 -4.07
CA GLY A 40 47.65 -17.74 -3.25
C GLY A 40 46.48 -18.40 -2.52
N HIS A 41 45.95 -19.48 -3.09
CA HIS A 41 45.20 -20.50 -2.37
C HIS A 41 46.05 -21.15 -1.26
N ARG A 42 45.43 -21.32 -0.07
CA ARG A 42 45.69 -22.47 0.80
C ARG A 42 44.44 -22.73 1.65
N GLU A 43 43.87 -23.91 1.49
CA GLU A 43 42.83 -24.45 2.38
C GLU A 43 43.38 -24.55 3.80
N SER A 44 42.62 -24.03 4.77
CA SER A 44 42.72 -24.41 6.18
C SER A 44 41.38 -24.18 6.83
N SER A 45 40.75 -25.28 7.24
CA SER A 45 39.57 -25.30 8.10
C SER A 45 39.86 -24.58 9.42
N THR A 46 39.14 -23.50 9.70
CA THR A 46 39.04 -22.93 11.04
C THR A 46 37.58 -22.58 11.29
N THR A 47 37.00 -23.30 12.25
CA THR A 47 35.73 -23.01 12.91
C THR A 47 35.74 -21.57 13.43
N PHE A 48 34.86 -20.71 12.92
CA PHE A 48 34.60 -19.41 13.53
C PHE A 48 33.80 -19.66 14.80
N ALA A 49 34.45 -19.37 15.93
CA ALA A 49 33.81 -19.29 17.24
C ALA A 49 32.82 -18.12 17.23
N ASP A 50 31.70 -18.33 17.92
CA ASP A 50 30.65 -17.34 18.15
C ASP A 50 31.25 -16.07 18.76
N ASP A 51 31.21 -14.96 18.02
CA ASP A 51 31.38 -13.64 18.59
C ASP A 51 30.10 -13.32 19.39
N ASP A 52 30.24 -13.39 20.71
CA ASP A 52 29.21 -13.14 21.73
C ASP A 52 28.81 -11.65 21.71
N TYR A 53 27.94 -11.28 20.77
CA TYR A 53 27.22 -10.02 20.81
C TYR A 53 26.06 -10.14 21.80
N ASP A 54 26.24 -9.55 22.98
CA ASP A 54 25.18 -9.35 23.98
C ASP A 54 24.11 -8.41 23.39
N TYR A 55 23.10 -9.01 22.75
CA TYR A 55 21.89 -8.31 22.32
C TYR A 55 21.21 -7.71 23.55
N SER A 56 21.11 -6.38 23.61
CA SER A 56 20.38 -5.71 24.67
C SER A 56 18.95 -6.26 24.74
N GLU A 57 18.32 -6.22 25.93
CA GLU A 57 16.92 -6.66 26.12
C GLU A 57 15.92 -5.97 25.15
N GLU A 58 16.31 -4.85 24.51
CA GLU A 58 15.54 -4.15 23.46
C GLU A 58 15.48 -4.90 22.12
N ASP A 59 16.39 -5.85 21.84
CA ASP A 59 16.44 -6.60 20.57
C ASP A 59 15.71 -7.97 20.62
N LYS A 60 15.16 -8.35 21.79
CA LYS A 60 14.41 -9.61 21.91
C LYS A 60 13.02 -9.45 21.29
N LYS A 61 12.90 -9.90 20.03
CA LYS A 61 11.60 -10.03 19.35
C LYS A 61 10.59 -10.75 20.24
N PRO A 62 9.30 -10.33 20.23
CA PRO A 62 8.31 -10.99 21.04
C PRO A 62 8.19 -12.48 20.70
N SER A 63 8.29 -13.34 21.70
CA SER A 63 8.12 -14.78 21.53
C SER A 63 6.64 -15.14 21.45
N CYS A 64 6.22 -15.78 20.36
CA CYS A 64 4.86 -16.28 20.17
C CYS A 64 4.76 -17.75 20.61
N ASP A 65 3.70 -18.11 21.33
CA ASP A 65 3.39 -19.50 21.67
C ASP A 65 2.37 -20.08 20.67
N PRO A 66 2.77 -20.99 19.75
CA PRO A 66 1.86 -21.58 18.76
C PRO A 66 0.83 -22.55 19.36
N SER A 67 1.01 -22.95 20.63
CA SER A 67 0.04 -23.82 21.31
C SER A 67 -1.23 -23.06 21.70
N THR A 68 -1.11 -21.77 21.99
CA THR A 68 -2.20 -20.88 22.39
C THR A 68 -2.63 -19.94 21.26
N CYS A 69 -1.69 -19.46 20.45
CA CYS A 69 -1.98 -18.62 19.29
C CYS A 69 -2.42 -19.46 18.08
N ARG A 70 -3.73 -19.60 17.88
CA ARG A 70 -4.30 -20.41 16.80
C ARG A 70 -5.39 -19.69 15.99
N PRO A 71 -5.49 -19.99 14.68
CA PRO A 71 -6.64 -19.56 13.89
C PRO A 71 -7.96 -20.04 14.51
N PRO A 72 -9.06 -19.27 14.39
CA PRO A 72 -9.24 -18.10 13.53
C PRO A 72 -8.91 -16.75 14.20
N ASN A 73 -8.43 -16.74 15.43
CA ASN A 73 -8.30 -15.49 16.20
C ASN A 73 -6.86 -14.99 16.31
N CYS A 74 -5.88 -15.89 16.22
CA CYS A 74 -4.47 -15.55 16.35
C CYS A 74 -3.63 -16.27 15.29
N SER A 75 -2.58 -15.61 14.81
CA SER A 75 -1.56 -16.22 13.94
C SER A 75 -0.20 -15.64 14.30
N CYS A 76 0.76 -16.49 14.66
CA CYS A 76 2.10 -16.04 15.01
C CYS A 76 2.83 -15.45 13.79
N PHE A 77 3.78 -14.54 14.04
CA PHE A 77 4.76 -14.17 13.03
C PHE A 77 5.48 -15.41 12.49
N GLY A 78 5.59 -15.53 11.17
CA GLY A 78 6.18 -16.69 10.49
C GLY A 78 5.29 -17.94 10.41
N ALA A 79 4.09 -17.91 10.99
CA ALA A 79 3.13 -19.01 10.83
C ALA A 79 2.72 -19.18 9.36
N LEU A 80 2.56 -20.42 8.94
CA LEU A 80 2.06 -20.77 7.60
C LEU A 80 0.64 -21.32 7.71
N PRO A 81 -0.20 -21.15 6.67
CA PRO A 81 -1.49 -21.81 6.62
C PRO A 81 -1.34 -23.33 6.75
N ASP A 82 -2.19 -23.96 7.57
CA ASP A 82 -2.21 -25.41 7.82
C ASP A 82 -2.84 -26.18 6.63
N ILE A 83 -2.23 -26.00 5.46
CA ILE A 83 -2.58 -26.61 4.18
C ILE A 83 -1.26 -26.95 3.46
N PRO A 84 -1.13 -28.14 2.85
CA PRO A 84 0.03 -28.51 2.06
C PRO A 84 0.34 -27.47 0.98
N LEU A 85 1.62 -27.21 0.72
CA LEU A 85 2.07 -26.16 -0.20
C LEU A 85 1.43 -26.27 -1.60
N ASP A 86 1.33 -27.49 -2.15
CA ASP A 86 0.74 -27.74 -3.47
C ASP A 86 -0.78 -27.49 -3.52
N SER A 87 -1.46 -27.58 -2.37
CA SER A 87 -2.87 -27.28 -2.23
C SER A 87 -3.13 -25.82 -1.83
N ARG A 88 -2.10 -25.07 -1.49
CA ARG A 88 -2.21 -23.68 -1.04
C ARG A 88 -2.44 -22.75 -2.24
N PRO A 89 -3.46 -21.88 -2.22
CA PRO A 89 -3.62 -20.84 -3.22
C PRO A 89 -2.47 -19.82 -3.13
N GLN A 90 -2.08 -19.27 -4.27
CA GLN A 90 -1.30 -18.04 -4.30
C GLN A 90 -2.25 -16.86 -4.45
N PHE A 91 -2.30 -16.00 -3.43
CA PHE A 91 -3.04 -14.76 -3.51
C PHE A 91 -2.18 -13.64 -4.10
N VAL A 92 -2.80 -12.79 -4.89
CA VAL A 92 -2.24 -11.54 -5.40
C VAL A 92 -3.13 -10.41 -4.91
N MET A 93 -2.58 -9.51 -4.10
CA MET A 93 -3.32 -8.39 -3.50
C MET A 93 -3.01 -7.11 -4.28
N VAL A 94 -3.86 -6.80 -5.26
CA VAL A 94 -3.77 -5.53 -5.98
C VAL A 94 -4.42 -4.44 -5.14
N THR A 95 -3.71 -3.35 -4.86
CA THR A 95 -4.23 -2.23 -4.09
C THR A 95 -3.95 -0.90 -4.75
N PHE A 96 -4.90 0.03 -4.65
CA PHE A 96 -4.69 1.43 -5.03
C PHE A 96 -4.88 2.32 -3.81
N ASP A 97 -3.90 3.18 -3.59
CA ASP A 97 -3.96 4.21 -2.55
C ASP A 97 -4.49 5.53 -3.15
N ASP A 98 -4.97 6.40 -2.28
CA ASP A 98 -5.54 7.73 -2.54
C ASP A 98 -6.99 7.79 -3.05
N ALA A 99 -7.42 9.03 -3.33
CA ALA A 99 -8.77 9.37 -3.75
C ALA A 99 -9.17 8.69 -5.07
N MET A 100 -10.41 8.19 -5.11
CA MET A 100 -11.04 7.68 -6.34
C MET A 100 -11.71 8.84 -7.07
N THR A 101 -11.30 9.09 -8.31
CA THR A 101 -11.70 10.28 -9.07
C THR A 101 -12.04 9.92 -10.51
N VAL A 102 -12.62 10.88 -11.23
CA VAL A 102 -12.84 10.74 -12.68
C VAL A 102 -11.54 10.60 -13.48
N ALA A 103 -10.38 10.95 -12.90
CA ALA A 103 -9.09 10.84 -13.58
C ALA A 103 -8.50 9.42 -13.55
N ASN A 104 -8.84 8.60 -12.55
CA ASN A 104 -8.26 7.27 -12.35
C ASN A 104 -9.28 6.12 -12.58
N VAL A 105 -10.57 6.41 -12.58
CA VAL A 105 -11.64 5.41 -12.70
C VAL A 105 -11.55 4.56 -13.96
N ASP A 106 -11.11 5.12 -15.09
CA ASP A 106 -11.04 4.37 -16.35
C ASP A 106 -9.91 3.33 -16.32
N THR A 107 -8.81 3.61 -15.63
CA THR A 107 -7.74 2.62 -15.38
C THR A 107 -8.26 1.48 -14.52
N TYR A 108 -8.97 1.79 -13.43
CA TYR A 108 -9.56 0.77 -12.56
C TYR A 108 -10.53 -0.14 -13.32
N LYS A 109 -11.46 0.46 -14.08
CA LYS A 109 -12.44 -0.27 -14.89
C LYS A 109 -11.79 -1.19 -15.91
N GLN A 110 -10.67 -0.79 -16.52
CA GLN A 110 -9.94 -1.65 -17.46
C GLN A 110 -9.39 -2.90 -16.79
N ILE A 111 -8.86 -2.77 -15.57
CA ILE A 111 -8.26 -3.86 -14.79
C ILE A 111 -9.33 -4.84 -14.29
N VAL A 112 -10.45 -4.33 -13.77
CA VAL A 112 -11.47 -5.17 -13.10
C VAL A 112 -12.62 -5.59 -14.01
N ARG A 113 -12.54 -5.30 -15.31
CA ARG A 113 -13.58 -5.62 -16.28
C ARG A 113 -13.90 -7.12 -16.27
N LYS A 114 -15.14 -7.48 -15.91
CA LYS A 114 -15.63 -8.87 -15.94
C LYS A 114 -15.32 -9.56 -17.26
N GLY A 115 -14.81 -10.78 -17.18
CA GLY A 115 -14.42 -11.59 -18.34
C GLY A 115 -13.19 -11.09 -19.11
N ARG A 116 -12.45 -10.08 -18.60
CA ARG A 116 -11.16 -9.68 -19.19
C ARG A 116 -10.10 -10.76 -19.06
N PHE A 117 -10.12 -11.47 -17.93
CA PHE A 117 -9.18 -12.53 -17.58
C PHE A 117 -9.94 -13.83 -17.28
N GLN A 118 -9.22 -14.94 -17.16
CA GLN A 118 -9.79 -16.26 -16.84
C GLN A 118 -10.52 -16.30 -15.49
N LYS A 119 -10.11 -15.43 -14.56
CA LYS A 119 -10.71 -15.23 -13.23
C LYS A 119 -10.92 -13.73 -13.02
N ASP A 120 -11.97 -13.37 -12.29
CA ASP A 120 -12.21 -11.98 -11.92
C ASP A 120 -11.09 -11.46 -11.00
N VAL A 121 -10.83 -10.16 -11.08
CA VAL A 121 -9.82 -9.47 -10.27
C VAL A 121 -10.55 -8.62 -9.24
N LYS A 122 -10.37 -8.95 -7.95
CA LYS A 122 -10.76 -8.06 -6.85
C LYS A 122 -9.57 -7.26 -6.38
N VAL A 123 -9.87 -6.05 -5.91
CA VAL A 123 -8.89 -4.99 -5.63
C VAL A 123 -9.28 -4.36 -4.29
N THR A 124 -8.28 -3.87 -3.56
CA THR A 124 -8.48 -3.09 -2.34
C THR A 124 -8.12 -1.63 -2.59
N PHE A 125 -9.04 -0.71 -2.31
CA PHE A 125 -8.79 0.72 -2.41
C PHE A 125 -8.58 1.30 -1.02
N PHE A 126 -7.39 1.80 -0.72
CA PHE A 126 -7.12 2.58 0.49
C PHE A 126 -7.44 4.04 0.19
N VAL A 127 -8.65 4.46 0.52
CA VAL A 127 -9.21 5.73 0.06
C VAL A 127 -8.91 6.86 1.05
N SER A 128 -8.35 7.96 0.55
CA SER A 128 -8.23 9.24 1.24
C SER A 128 -9.37 10.19 0.87
N HIS A 129 -9.69 11.16 1.73
CA HIS A 129 -10.91 11.97 1.54
C HIS A 129 -10.79 12.97 0.40
N GLU A 130 -9.72 13.78 0.37
CA GLU A 130 -9.69 14.97 -0.45
C GLU A 130 -9.83 14.63 -1.95
N TYR A 131 -10.76 15.29 -2.64
CA TYR A 131 -11.12 15.04 -4.05
C TYR A 131 -11.77 13.67 -4.35
N ASN A 132 -12.02 12.83 -3.36
CA ASN A 132 -12.69 11.54 -3.57
C ASN A 132 -14.14 11.71 -4.04
N ASP A 133 -14.50 11.03 -5.12
CA ASP A 133 -15.87 10.87 -5.59
C ASP A 133 -16.48 9.63 -4.93
N TYR A 134 -17.29 9.86 -3.89
CA TYR A 134 -17.91 8.78 -3.11
C TYR A 134 -18.89 7.94 -3.94
N THR A 135 -19.38 8.43 -5.08
CA THR A 135 -20.22 7.63 -5.98
C THR A 135 -19.39 6.58 -6.72
N ILE A 136 -18.16 6.92 -7.08
CA ILE A 136 -17.19 5.98 -7.66
C ILE A 136 -16.80 4.96 -6.59
N THR A 137 -16.42 5.42 -5.39
CA THR A 137 -16.10 4.54 -4.25
C THR A 137 -17.20 3.53 -3.97
N GLN A 138 -18.46 3.99 -3.94
CA GLN A 138 -19.61 3.11 -3.75
C GLN A 138 -19.79 2.08 -4.87
N SER A 139 -19.61 2.49 -6.14
CA SER A 139 -19.73 1.58 -7.30
C SER A 139 -18.74 0.43 -7.18
N PHE A 140 -17.46 0.71 -6.93
CA PHE A 140 -16.46 -0.36 -6.78
C PHE A 140 -16.76 -1.25 -5.58
N TYR A 141 -17.24 -0.70 -4.46
CA TYR A 141 -17.70 -1.53 -3.35
C TYR A 141 -18.84 -2.49 -3.78
N SER A 142 -19.86 -1.99 -4.49
CA SER A 142 -20.97 -2.82 -5.00
C SER A 142 -20.55 -3.89 -6.02
N GLU A 143 -19.41 -3.70 -6.68
CA GLU A 143 -18.82 -4.66 -7.61
C GLU A 143 -17.96 -5.73 -6.91
N GLY A 144 -17.89 -5.69 -5.57
CA GLY A 144 -17.19 -6.66 -4.73
C GLY A 144 -15.74 -6.30 -4.43
N HIS A 145 -15.30 -5.06 -4.73
CA HIS A 145 -13.99 -4.57 -4.31
C HIS A 145 -13.99 -4.21 -2.83
N GLU A 146 -12.82 -4.18 -2.21
CA GLU A 146 -12.67 -3.73 -0.84
C GLU A 146 -12.39 -2.23 -0.81
N ILE A 147 -13.03 -1.53 0.12
CA ILE A 147 -12.75 -0.13 0.44
C ILE A 147 -12.19 -0.09 1.87
N ALA A 148 -10.97 0.40 2.00
CA ALA A 148 -10.22 0.56 3.23
C ALA A 148 -9.86 2.04 3.46
N VAL A 149 -9.38 2.35 4.65
CA VAL A 149 -9.17 3.74 5.10
C VAL A 149 -7.73 4.19 4.84
N HIS A 150 -7.57 5.39 4.26
CA HIS A 150 -6.28 6.07 4.06
C HIS A 150 -6.29 7.53 4.57
N THR A 151 -6.92 7.75 5.73
CA THR A 151 -7.06 9.05 6.42
C THR A 151 -7.88 10.11 5.68
N ILE A 152 -8.17 11.23 6.33
CA ILE A 152 -8.91 12.34 5.71
C ILE A 152 -7.93 13.23 4.95
N SER A 153 -6.91 13.75 5.65
CA SER A 153 -6.12 14.86 5.13
C SER A 153 -5.02 14.43 4.16
N HIS A 154 -4.46 13.23 4.36
CA HIS A 154 -3.25 12.78 3.65
C HIS A 154 -2.14 13.87 3.61
N GLU A 155 -2.02 14.63 4.70
CA GLU A 155 -1.01 15.70 4.87
C GLU A 155 0.40 15.20 4.53
N SER A 156 1.11 15.95 3.68
CA SER A 156 2.42 15.55 3.13
C SER A 156 3.57 15.62 4.13
N ASN A 157 3.41 16.35 5.24
CA ASN A 157 4.43 16.41 6.28
C ASN A 157 4.39 15.11 7.11
N THR A 158 5.33 14.21 6.83
CA THR A 158 5.42 12.90 7.47
C THR A 158 5.62 12.96 8.98
N ASP A 159 6.20 14.04 9.51
CA ASP A 159 6.36 14.23 10.96
C ASP A 159 5.02 14.34 11.69
N LEU A 160 3.97 14.83 11.00
CA LEU A 160 2.64 14.92 11.59
C LEU A 160 1.96 13.55 11.74
N TRP A 161 2.40 12.56 10.95
CA TRP A 161 2.03 11.15 11.13
C TRP A 161 2.90 10.50 12.19
N ARG A 162 4.23 10.64 12.07
CA ARG A 162 5.23 10.07 12.99
C ARG A 162 4.99 10.46 14.44
N TYR A 163 4.69 11.73 14.71
CA TYR A 163 4.46 12.27 16.05
C TYR A 163 2.97 12.57 16.32
N GLY A 164 2.07 12.03 15.50
CA GLY A 164 0.63 12.26 15.66
C GLY A 164 0.11 11.72 16.99
N THR A 165 -0.68 12.52 17.72
CA THR A 165 -1.31 12.08 18.97
C THR A 165 -2.42 11.05 18.71
N PRO A 166 -2.85 10.27 19.73
CA PRO A 166 -4.00 9.37 19.59
C PRO A 166 -5.25 10.08 19.06
N GLU A 167 -5.50 11.34 19.47
CA GLU A 167 -6.62 12.14 18.99
C GLU A 167 -6.49 12.50 17.51
N ARG A 168 -5.29 12.82 17.04
CA ARG A 168 -5.04 13.09 15.62
C ARG A 168 -5.31 11.84 14.79
N TRP A 169 -4.67 10.72 15.13
CA TRP A 169 -4.89 9.42 14.48
C TRP A 169 -6.36 9.01 14.48
N LYS A 170 -7.05 9.18 15.61
CA LYS A 170 -8.48 8.92 15.69
C LYS A 170 -9.31 9.82 14.77
N ARG A 171 -9.06 11.13 14.75
CA ARG A 171 -9.80 12.08 13.89
C ARG A 171 -9.58 11.79 12.41
N GLU A 172 -8.38 11.42 12.03
CA GLU A 172 -8.02 11.07 10.65
C GLU A 172 -8.63 9.73 10.23
N THR A 173 -8.35 8.67 10.98
CA THR A 173 -8.68 7.31 10.58
C THR A 173 -10.15 6.98 10.84
N VAL A 174 -10.68 7.27 12.03
CA VAL A 174 -12.10 7.02 12.33
C VAL A 174 -13.00 8.03 11.64
N GLY A 175 -12.51 9.26 11.46
CA GLY A 175 -13.20 10.27 10.66
C GLY A 175 -13.39 9.80 9.22
N MET A 176 -12.33 9.34 8.54
CA MET A 176 -12.44 8.83 7.18
C MET A 176 -13.37 7.61 7.08
N ARG A 177 -13.30 6.68 8.04
CA ARG A 177 -14.24 5.54 8.11
C ARG A 177 -15.70 6.01 8.24
N THR A 178 -15.94 7.06 9.01
CA THR A 178 -17.27 7.66 9.17
C THR A 178 -17.75 8.28 7.85
N MET A 179 -16.85 8.93 7.12
CA MET A 179 -17.14 9.59 5.85
C MET A 179 -17.46 8.59 4.74
N LEU A 180 -16.64 7.54 4.59
CA LEU A 180 -16.92 6.44 3.67
C LEU A 180 -18.28 5.79 3.96
N SER A 181 -18.58 5.52 5.24
CA SER A 181 -19.87 4.92 5.60
C SER A 181 -21.05 5.85 5.30
N THR A 182 -20.88 7.16 5.49
CA THR A 182 -21.95 8.16 5.31
C THR A 182 -22.17 8.51 3.84
N TYR A 183 -21.10 8.83 3.11
CA TYR A 183 -21.17 9.42 1.77
C TYR A 183 -21.10 8.38 0.65
N ALA A 184 -20.41 7.25 0.86
CA ALA A 184 -20.45 6.10 -0.05
C ALA A 184 -21.46 5.01 0.40
N GLY A 185 -22.10 5.17 1.56
CA GLY A 185 -23.15 4.24 2.02
C GLY A 185 -22.63 2.83 2.36
N ILE A 186 -21.33 2.68 2.57
CA ILE A 186 -20.69 1.39 2.87
C ILE A 186 -20.95 1.03 4.35
N PRO A 187 -21.37 -0.20 4.68
CA PRO A 187 -21.54 -0.61 6.07
C PRO A 187 -20.23 -0.44 6.85
N LYS A 188 -20.28 0.20 8.03
CA LYS A 188 -19.06 0.50 8.80
C LYS A 188 -18.20 -0.72 9.13
N VAL A 189 -18.82 -1.89 9.31
CA VAL A 189 -18.14 -3.18 9.57
C VAL A 189 -17.26 -3.66 8.40
N GLU A 190 -17.55 -3.16 7.20
CA GLU A 190 -16.85 -3.52 5.97
C GLU A 190 -15.61 -2.64 5.73
N LEU A 191 -15.56 -1.48 6.39
CA LEU A 191 -14.44 -0.54 6.37
C LEU A 191 -13.42 -0.92 7.45
N ALA A 192 -12.85 -2.12 7.26
CA ALA A 192 -12.10 -2.81 8.30
C ALA A 192 -10.57 -2.65 8.18
N GLY A 193 -10.09 -2.27 7.00
CA GLY A 193 -8.67 -2.07 6.71
C GLY A 193 -8.19 -0.63 6.92
N HIS A 194 -6.91 -0.50 7.24
CA HIS A 194 -6.20 0.76 7.33
C HIS A 194 -4.85 0.68 6.62
N ARG A 195 -4.44 1.79 6.00
CA ARG A 195 -3.06 2.04 5.58
C ARG A 195 -2.72 3.49 5.92
N ALA A 196 -1.57 3.73 6.54
CA ALA A 196 -1.08 5.05 6.89
C ALA A 196 -0.55 5.79 5.66
N PRO A 197 -0.80 7.11 5.52
CA PRO A 197 -0.16 7.96 4.51
C PRO A 197 1.36 7.83 4.55
N PHE A 198 1.97 7.72 3.38
CA PHE A 198 3.43 7.55 3.23
C PHE A 198 4.00 6.34 3.98
N LEU A 199 3.14 5.39 4.39
CA LEU A 199 3.49 4.25 5.24
C LEU A 199 4.09 4.65 6.60
N GLN A 200 3.87 5.89 7.04
CA GLN A 200 4.38 6.41 8.30
C GLN A 200 3.34 6.25 9.41
N THR A 201 3.60 5.34 10.35
CA THR A 201 2.81 5.20 11.57
C THR A 201 3.44 6.00 12.73
N ALA A 202 2.78 6.06 13.88
CA ALA A 202 3.30 6.60 15.14
C ALA A 202 3.59 5.48 16.16
N GLY A 203 4.01 4.31 15.68
CA GLY A 203 4.22 3.13 16.52
C GLY A 203 2.94 2.77 17.28
N ASP A 204 3.07 2.49 18.57
CA ASP A 204 1.95 2.07 19.43
C ASP A 204 0.74 2.99 19.34
N VAL A 205 0.93 4.31 19.20
CA VAL A 205 -0.18 5.28 19.13
C VAL A 205 -1.15 4.94 17.99
N THR A 206 -0.62 4.60 16.81
CA THR A 206 -1.47 4.24 15.66
C THR A 206 -2.23 2.95 15.95
N PHE A 207 -1.52 1.91 16.39
CA PHE A 207 -2.10 0.58 16.57
C PHE A 207 -3.07 0.49 17.76
N GLU A 208 -2.85 1.27 18.84
CA GLU A 208 -3.80 1.45 19.94
C GLU A 208 -5.13 2.02 19.43
N VAL A 209 -5.08 3.07 18.60
CA VAL A 209 -6.27 3.66 17.99
C VAL A 209 -6.99 2.65 17.11
N LEU A 210 -6.27 1.96 16.22
CA LEU A 210 -6.85 0.95 15.33
C LEU A 210 -7.56 -0.15 16.12
N LYS A 211 -6.89 -0.73 17.12
CA LYS A 211 -7.44 -1.77 17.98
C LYS A 211 -8.65 -1.28 18.76
N LYS A 212 -8.56 -0.14 19.44
CA LYS A 212 -9.64 0.44 20.24
C LYS A 212 -10.89 0.75 19.40
N GLU A 213 -10.69 1.14 18.15
CA GLU A 213 -11.75 1.53 17.24
C GLU A 213 -12.23 0.35 16.36
N GLY A 214 -11.74 -0.86 16.61
CA GLY A 214 -12.21 -2.09 15.97
C GLY A 214 -11.87 -2.17 14.48
N PHE A 215 -10.72 -1.64 14.06
CA PHE A 215 -10.13 -2.02 12.78
C PHE A 215 -9.68 -3.47 12.85
N PHE A 216 -9.73 -4.16 11.71
CA PHE A 216 -9.42 -5.58 11.63
C PHE A 216 -7.99 -5.84 11.22
N TYR A 217 -7.47 -5.02 10.31
CA TYR A 217 -6.09 -5.14 9.86
C TYR A 217 -5.48 -3.77 9.55
N ASP A 218 -4.16 -3.70 9.69
CA ASP A 218 -3.31 -2.65 9.12
C ASP A 218 -2.48 -3.24 7.97
N SER A 219 -2.13 -2.41 6.98
CA SER A 219 -1.17 -2.76 5.94
C SER A 219 -0.26 -1.56 5.66
N SER A 220 0.46 -1.10 6.68
CA SER A 220 1.37 0.04 6.59
C SER A 220 2.83 -0.34 6.80
N MET A 221 3.13 -1.59 7.21
CA MET A 221 4.46 -1.95 7.71
C MET A 221 5.27 -2.73 6.66
N PRO A 222 6.30 -2.11 6.04
CA PRO A 222 7.12 -2.80 5.08
C PRO A 222 8.15 -3.74 5.71
N SER A 223 8.43 -4.83 5.01
CA SER A 223 9.44 -5.81 5.41
C SER A 223 10.47 -6.01 4.31
N ARG A 224 11.74 -5.86 4.67
CA ARG A 224 12.90 -6.16 3.81
C ARG A 224 13.59 -7.44 4.23
N ASN A 225 13.78 -7.64 5.54
CA ASN A 225 14.52 -8.78 6.06
C ASN A 225 13.75 -10.10 5.90
N TYR A 226 12.43 -10.05 5.67
CA TYR A 226 11.57 -11.22 5.51
C TYR A 226 10.93 -11.30 4.13
N MET A 227 11.75 -11.10 3.10
CA MET A 227 11.36 -11.30 1.70
C MET A 227 11.56 -12.74 1.22
N ASP A 228 12.48 -13.49 1.83
CA ASP A 228 12.94 -14.79 1.37
C ASP A 228 13.18 -15.76 2.56
N PRO A 229 12.21 -16.63 2.90
CA PRO A 229 10.86 -16.69 2.33
C PRO A 229 10.00 -15.48 2.76
N PRO A 230 9.02 -15.07 1.92
CA PRO A 230 8.14 -13.94 2.24
C PRO A 230 7.19 -14.28 3.39
N ILE A 231 6.86 -13.30 4.23
CA ILE A 231 6.01 -13.51 5.41
C ILE A 231 4.51 -13.46 5.10
N TRP A 232 3.76 -14.30 5.80
CA TRP A 232 2.29 -14.29 5.81
C TRP A 232 1.75 -13.25 6.80
N PRO A 233 0.50 -12.77 6.60
CA PRO A 233 -0.20 -11.99 7.61
C PRO A 233 -0.25 -12.71 8.96
N TYR A 234 -0.12 -11.93 10.03
CA TYR A 234 -0.08 -12.42 11.40
C TYR A 234 -0.83 -11.45 12.31
N THR A 235 -1.17 -11.88 13.52
CA THR A 235 -1.81 -11.01 14.48
C THR A 235 -0.81 -10.42 15.46
N LEU A 236 -1.12 -9.24 15.98
CA LEU A 236 -0.28 -8.51 16.94
C LEU A 236 -0.53 -8.93 18.39
N ASP A 237 -1.17 -10.08 18.64
CA ASP A 237 -1.44 -10.64 19.98
C ASP A 237 -0.17 -10.80 20.81
N TYR A 238 0.92 -11.21 20.17
CA TYR A 238 2.22 -11.35 20.81
C TYR A 238 3.13 -10.14 20.60
N GLY A 239 2.71 -9.18 19.78
CA GLY A 239 3.46 -7.97 19.44
C GLY A 239 4.07 -8.02 18.04
N TYR A 240 4.62 -6.89 17.61
CA TYR A 240 5.25 -6.74 16.31
C TYR A 240 6.61 -7.43 16.28
N SER A 241 6.79 -8.36 15.35
CA SER A 241 8.00 -9.21 15.26
C SER A 241 8.75 -9.07 13.94
N GLN A 242 8.19 -8.32 12.98
CA GLN A 242 8.82 -7.98 11.72
C GLN A 242 9.93 -6.93 11.92
N ASP A 243 10.81 -6.77 10.93
CA ASP A 243 11.78 -5.68 10.89
C ASP A 243 11.10 -4.31 10.79
N CYS A 244 11.66 -3.30 11.46
CA CYS A 244 11.15 -1.94 11.35
C CYS A 244 11.86 -1.17 10.24
N GLN A 245 11.20 -1.03 9.09
CA GLN A 245 11.74 -0.28 7.95
C GLN A 245 11.42 1.22 8.01
N ILE A 246 10.34 1.61 8.71
CA ILE A 246 9.92 3.01 8.87
C ILE A 246 9.57 3.24 10.36
N GLU A 247 10.51 3.83 11.09
CA GLU A 247 10.32 4.12 12.51
C GLU A 247 9.34 5.30 12.74
N PRO A 248 8.59 5.30 13.86
CA PRO A 248 8.54 4.26 14.90
C PRO A 248 7.61 3.09 14.56
N CYS A 249 8.05 1.86 14.85
CA CYS A 249 7.18 0.68 14.84
C CYS A 249 6.48 0.43 16.18
N PRO A 250 5.35 -0.30 16.20
CA PRO A 250 4.71 -0.70 17.45
C PRO A 250 5.60 -1.65 18.26
N ASN A 251 5.65 -1.45 19.58
CA ASN A 251 6.31 -2.31 20.56
C ASN A 251 5.29 -3.05 21.46
N GLY A 252 4.04 -2.56 21.50
CA GLY A 252 2.94 -3.11 22.26
C GLY A 252 2.32 -4.36 21.64
N ARG A 253 1.29 -4.87 22.35
CA ARG A 253 0.47 -6.02 21.91
C ARG A 253 -0.94 -5.55 21.60
N PHE A 254 -1.45 -5.95 20.44
CA PHE A 254 -2.76 -5.53 19.91
C PHE A 254 -3.57 -6.76 19.52
N GLU A 255 -4.04 -7.50 20.52
CA GLU A 255 -4.76 -8.78 20.35
C GLU A 255 -5.82 -8.73 19.25
N GLY A 256 -5.79 -9.67 18.31
CA GLY A 256 -6.77 -9.77 17.23
C GLY A 256 -6.70 -8.70 16.14
N LEU A 257 -5.79 -7.72 16.23
CA LEU A 257 -5.46 -6.84 15.11
C LEU A 257 -4.45 -7.55 14.19
N TRP A 258 -4.76 -7.63 12.90
CA TRP A 258 -3.90 -8.27 11.91
C TRP A 258 -2.92 -7.26 11.30
N GLU A 259 -1.67 -7.67 11.17
CA GLU A 259 -0.69 -7.01 10.30
C GLU A 259 -0.67 -7.73 8.95
N VAL A 260 -0.92 -6.98 7.88
CA VAL A 260 -0.74 -7.45 6.51
C VAL A 260 0.56 -6.85 5.96
N PRO A 261 1.68 -7.60 6.04
CA PRO A 261 3.00 -7.07 5.80
C PRO A 261 3.17 -6.62 4.35
N MET A 262 3.82 -5.47 4.16
CA MET A 262 4.19 -4.99 2.84
C MET A 262 5.56 -5.55 2.46
N VAL A 263 5.60 -6.82 2.07
CA VAL A 263 6.82 -7.49 1.62
C VAL A 263 7.40 -6.74 0.42
N GLN A 264 8.63 -6.26 0.55
CA GLN A 264 9.23 -5.38 -0.45
C GLN A 264 9.44 -6.07 -1.81
N TYR A 265 9.35 -5.27 -2.86
CA TYR A 265 9.80 -5.63 -4.20
C TYR A 265 11.32 -5.61 -4.28
N HIS A 266 11.84 -6.40 -5.21
CA HIS A 266 13.23 -6.35 -5.65
C HIS A 266 13.28 -5.96 -7.12
N ARG A 267 13.99 -4.86 -7.41
CA ARG A 267 14.28 -4.40 -8.77
C ARG A 267 15.78 -4.52 -9.01
N PHE A 268 16.14 -5.43 -9.92
CA PHE A 268 17.52 -5.58 -10.38
C PHE A 268 17.78 -4.61 -11.54
N SER A 269 18.91 -3.91 -11.50
CA SER A 269 19.37 -3.08 -12.62
C SER A 269 20.89 -3.15 -12.75
N ARG A 270 21.44 -2.58 -13.84
CA ARG A 270 22.90 -2.46 -14.02
C ARG A 270 23.56 -1.59 -12.95
N GLU A 271 22.81 -0.70 -12.31
CA GLU A 271 23.30 0.23 -11.28
C GLU A 271 23.25 -0.38 -9.87
N GLY A 272 22.60 -1.53 -9.71
CA GLY A 272 22.47 -2.23 -8.44
C GLY A 272 21.06 -2.75 -8.18
N ASP A 273 20.91 -3.29 -6.98
CA ASP A 273 19.68 -3.86 -6.44
C ASP A 273 18.90 -2.82 -5.65
N PHE A 274 17.63 -2.63 -6.02
CA PHE A 274 16.72 -1.69 -5.35
C PHE A 274 15.59 -2.44 -4.67
N TYR A 275 15.23 -1.98 -3.47
CA TYR A 275 14.18 -2.54 -2.63
C TYR A 275 13.16 -1.45 -2.28
N CYS A 276 11.89 -1.80 -2.28
CA CYS A 276 10.81 -0.82 -2.29
C CYS A 276 9.49 -1.44 -1.82
N SER A 277 8.75 -0.71 -0.99
CA SER A 277 7.49 -1.18 -0.39
C SER A 277 6.30 -1.05 -1.32
N MET A 278 6.34 -0.06 -2.22
CA MET A 278 5.32 0.22 -3.22
C MET A 278 5.93 -0.02 -4.61
N LEU A 279 5.17 -0.61 -5.52
CA LEU A 279 5.60 -0.94 -6.88
C LEU A 279 6.14 0.29 -7.62
N ASP A 280 5.52 1.44 -7.40
CA ASP A 280 5.83 2.72 -8.01
C ASP A 280 6.93 3.51 -7.31
N ALA A 281 7.44 3.04 -6.17
CA ALA A 281 8.62 3.61 -5.51
C ALA A 281 9.95 2.99 -6.01
N CYS A 282 9.88 1.87 -6.73
CA CYS A 282 11.04 1.13 -7.20
C CYS A 282 11.73 1.81 -8.37
N THR A 283 13.05 1.97 -8.31
CA THR A 283 13.85 2.52 -9.41
C THR A 283 14.86 1.48 -9.92
N PRO A 284 15.26 1.54 -11.19
CA PRO A 284 14.64 2.30 -12.27
C PRO A 284 13.25 1.74 -12.63
N GLN A 285 12.32 2.64 -12.97
CA GLN A 285 10.97 2.27 -13.41
C GLN A 285 11.02 1.49 -14.73
N PRO A 286 10.14 0.50 -14.93
CA PRO A 286 10.09 -0.22 -16.19
C PRO A 286 9.56 0.68 -17.31
N VAL A 287 10.17 0.56 -18.49
CA VAL A 287 9.92 1.48 -19.63
C VAL A 287 9.11 0.83 -20.74
N THR A 288 9.10 -0.50 -20.82
CA THR A 288 8.35 -1.25 -21.85
C THR A 288 7.35 -2.19 -21.19
N ALA A 289 6.34 -2.64 -21.94
CA ALA A 289 5.40 -3.64 -21.47
C ALA A 289 6.09 -4.96 -21.06
N SER A 290 7.08 -5.42 -21.83
CA SER A 290 7.84 -6.63 -21.50
C SER A 290 8.60 -6.45 -20.19
N ASP A 291 9.35 -5.35 -20.03
CA ASP A 291 10.10 -5.07 -18.80
C ASP A 291 9.16 -4.97 -17.58
N THR A 292 8.00 -4.32 -17.76
CA THR A 292 6.99 -4.23 -16.69
C THR A 292 6.46 -5.62 -16.30
N LYS A 293 6.12 -6.45 -17.29
CA LYS A 293 5.64 -7.81 -17.05
C LYS A 293 6.72 -8.67 -16.37
N ASP A 294 7.95 -8.63 -16.87
CA ASP A 294 9.08 -9.41 -16.37
C ASP A 294 9.42 -9.00 -14.93
N TYR A 295 9.37 -7.71 -14.63
CA TYR A 295 9.55 -7.16 -13.30
C TYR A 295 8.52 -7.68 -12.30
N LEU A 296 7.23 -7.63 -12.66
CA LEU A 296 6.13 -8.16 -11.84
C LEU A 296 6.26 -9.68 -11.68
N MET A 297 6.54 -10.40 -12.77
CA MET A 297 6.67 -11.84 -12.77
C MET A 297 7.84 -12.32 -11.91
N LYS A 298 9.00 -11.64 -11.94
CA LYS A 298 10.15 -11.98 -11.10
C LYS A 298 9.78 -11.95 -9.60
N ASN A 299 9.08 -10.91 -9.17
CA ASN A 299 8.66 -10.77 -7.78
C ASN A 299 7.52 -11.73 -7.42
N PHE A 300 6.54 -11.93 -8.32
CA PHE A 300 5.48 -12.93 -8.14
C PHE A 300 6.06 -14.34 -7.96
N LEU A 301 7.04 -14.73 -8.78
CA LEU A 301 7.65 -16.06 -8.73
C LEU A 301 8.42 -16.33 -7.43
N ARG A 302 8.95 -15.29 -6.77
CA ARG A 302 9.57 -15.42 -5.44
C ARG A 302 8.56 -15.91 -4.40
N HIS A 303 7.33 -15.39 -4.45
CA HIS A 303 6.23 -15.84 -3.58
C HIS A 303 5.71 -17.21 -4.03
N TYR A 304 5.39 -17.34 -5.33
CA TYR A 304 4.73 -18.52 -5.90
C TYR A 304 5.55 -19.81 -5.78
N ARG A 305 6.89 -19.72 -5.89
CA ARG A 305 7.80 -20.87 -5.83
C ARG A 305 8.33 -21.17 -4.42
N SER A 306 8.04 -20.33 -3.43
CA SER A 306 8.48 -20.52 -2.05
C SER A 306 7.31 -21.02 -1.18
N ASN A 307 6.87 -20.23 -0.19
CA ASN A 307 5.80 -20.59 0.74
C ASN A 307 4.42 -20.06 0.30
N LYS A 308 4.30 -19.49 -0.90
CA LYS A 308 3.09 -18.85 -1.45
C LYS A 308 2.49 -17.74 -0.57
N ALA A 309 3.31 -17.04 0.23
CA ALA A 309 2.81 -15.87 0.94
C ALA A 309 2.14 -14.88 -0.04
N PRO A 310 1.06 -14.19 0.38
CA PRO A 310 0.31 -13.28 -0.49
C PRO A 310 1.26 -12.30 -1.19
N PHE A 311 1.16 -12.19 -2.51
CA PHE A 311 2.01 -11.31 -3.30
C PHE A 311 1.40 -9.91 -3.31
N PRO A 312 2.05 -8.90 -2.70
CA PRO A 312 1.53 -7.54 -2.68
C PRO A 312 1.78 -6.87 -4.03
N VAL A 313 0.75 -6.25 -4.60
CA VAL A 313 0.84 -5.38 -5.78
C VAL A 313 0.26 -4.04 -5.36
N PHE A 314 1.05 -3.30 -4.58
CA PHE A 314 0.65 -2.04 -3.94
C PHE A 314 1.20 -0.85 -4.73
N LEU A 315 0.34 0.07 -5.14
CA LEU A 315 0.69 1.16 -6.04
C LEU A 315 -0.28 2.34 -5.97
N HIS A 316 0.13 3.48 -6.51
CA HIS A 316 -0.78 4.55 -6.92
C HIS A 316 -1.18 4.37 -8.39
N GLU A 317 -2.41 4.72 -8.74
CA GLU A 317 -2.89 4.61 -10.13
C GLU A 317 -2.04 5.40 -11.13
N ALA A 318 -1.46 6.52 -10.69
CA ALA A 318 -0.63 7.38 -11.53
C ALA A 318 0.52 6.62 -12.21
N TRP A 319 1.00 5.53 -11.61
CA TRP A 319 2.01 4.66 -12.19
C TRP A 319 1.54 3.95 -13.48
N LEU A 320 0.25 3.59 -13.53
CA LEU A 320 -0.38 2.93 -14.68
C LEU A 320 -0.91 3.90 -15.74
N ARG A 321 -0.77 5.21 -15.57
CA ARG A 321 -1.10 6.18 -16.63
C ARG A 321 -0.15 6.11 -17.81
N GLU A 322 1.04 5.58 -17.58
CA GLU A 322 1.97 5.30 -18.67
C GLU A 322 1.55 3.99 -19.36
N LYS A 323 1.46 4.06 -20.69
CA LYS A 323 0.82 3.06 -21.52
C LYS A 323 1.55 1.72 -21.50
N GLU A 324 2.87 1.73 -21.56
CA GLU A 324 3.68 0.51 -21.54
C GLU A 324 3.58 -0.20 -20.19
N ARG A 325 3.57 0.57 -19.09
CA ARG A 325 3.37 0.02 -17.74
C ARG A 325 1.99 -0.63 -17.60
N LEU A 326 0.92 0.03 -18.04
CA LEU A 326 -0.42 -0.57 -18.03
C LEU A 326 -0.48 -1.82 -18.91
N LEU A 327 0.10 -1.79 -20.11
CA LEU A 327 0.10 -2.93 -21.00
C LEU A 327 0.82 -4.14 -20.38
N GLY A 328 2.01 -3.94 -19.81
CA GLY A 328 2.75 -5.00 -19.14
C GLY A 328 2.07 -5.52 -17.87
N PHE A 329 1.42 -4.64 -17.11
CA PHE A 329 0.60 -5.01 -15.95
C PHE A 329 -0.57 -5.92 -16.35
N MET A 330 -1.27 -5.59 -17.44
CA MET A 330 -2.37 -6.40 -17.96
C MET A 330 -1.87 -7.76 -18.48
N GLN A 331 -0.72 -7.80 -19.16
CA GLN A 331 -0.09 -9.05 -19.61
C GLN A 331 0.36 -9.93 -18.43
N PHE A 332 0.83 -9.31 -17.34
CA PHE A 332 1.18 -10.03 -16.11
C PHE A 332 -0.06 -10.71 -15.51
N LEU A 333 -1.15 -9.98 -15.29
CA LEU A 333 -2.40 -10.54 -14.76
C LEU A 333 -2.97 -11.64 -15.67
N GLU A 334 -2.94 -11.42 -16.99
CA GLU A 334 -3.39 -12.40 -17.98
C GLU A 334 -2.62 -13.73 -17.91
N GLU A 335 -1.32 -13.69 -17.61
CA GLU A 335 -0.51 -14.90 -17.47
C GLU A 335 -0.74 -15.61 -16.14
N ILE A 336 -0.70 -14.88 -15.02
CA ILE A 336 -0.78 -15.52 -13.69
C ILE A 336 -2.18 -16.08 -13.42
N LEU A 337 -3.24 -15.45 -13.92
CA LEU A 337 -4.63 -15.88 -13.67
C LEU A 337 -5.05 -17.09 -14.50
N GLN A 338 -4.23 -17.54 -15.47
CA GLN A 338 -4.42 -18.83 -16.12
C GLN A 338 -4.10 -20.01 -15.18
N LYS A 339 -3.33 -19.79 -14.11
CA LYS A 339 -2.97 -20.83 -13.16
C LYS A 339 -4.17 -21.15 -12.26
N PRO A 340 -4.53 -22.43 -12.07
CA PRO A 340 -5.74 -22.82 -11.35
C PRO A 340 -5.71 -22.43 -9.87
N ASP A 341 -4.53 -22.29 -9.28
CA ASP A 341 -4.29 -22.00 -7.87
C ASP A 341 -3.94 -20.53 -7.57
N VAL A 342 -3.97 -19.63 -8.57
CA VAL A 342 -3.72 -18.19 -8.38
C VAL A 342 -5.02 -17.39 -8.36
N PHE A 343 -5.16 -16.46 -7.42
CA PHE A 343 -6.35 -15.58 -7.30
C PHE A 343 -5.92 -14.14 -7.00
N ALA A 344 -6.47 -13.19 -7.75
CA ALA A 344 -6.34 -11.76 -7.46
C ALA A 344 -7.53 -11.30 -6.60
N VAL A 345 -7.29 -11.15 -5.30
CA VAL A 345 -8.33 -11.00 -4.27
C VAL A 345 -8.08 -9.75 -3.41
N THR A 346 -9.06 -9.38 -2.59
CA THR A 346 -8.88 -8.26 -1.67
C THR A 346 -8.00 -8.63 -0.48
N VAL A 347 -7.46 -7.61 0.21
CA VAL A 347 -6.66 -7.83 1.41
C VAL A 347 -7.49 -8.51 2.50
N ARG A 348 -8.76 -8.12 2.65
CA ARG A 348 -9.68 -8.78 3.58
C ARG A 348 -9.88 -10.26 3.28
N ASP A 349 -10.01 -10.65 2.02
CA ASP A 349 -10.16 -12.07 1.65
C ASP A 349 -8.93 -12.89 2.08
N VAL A 350 -7.73 -12.31 1.96
CA VAL A 350 -6.49 -12.95 2.42
C VAL A 350 -6.48 -13.11 3.94
N VAL A 351 -6.83 -12.06 4.70
CA VAL A 351 -6.88 -12.17 6.17
C VAL A 351 -7.91 -13.20 6.60
N GLU A 352 -9.09 -13.24 5.97
CA GLU A 352 -10.11 -14.28 6.25
C GLU A 352 -9.63 -15.69 5.88
N TYR A 353 -8.88 -15.83 4.78
CA TYR A 353 -8.26 -17.09 4.42
C TYR A 353 -7.26 -17.56 5.49
N VAL A 354 -6.40 -16.69 6.02
CA VAL A 354 -5.43 -17.08 7.06
C VAL A 354 -6.14 -17.55 8.32
N ARG A 355 -7.31 -16.99 8.62
CA ARG A 355 -8.15 -17.42 9.74
C ARG A 355 -8.77 -18.80 9.53
N ARG A 356 -9.06 -19.18 8.30
CA ARG A 356 -9.69 -20.47 7.94
C ARG A 356 -9.14 -21.00 6.61
N PRO A 357 -7.90 -21.53 6.60
CA PRO A 357 -7.28 -21.99 5.37
C PRO A 357 -8.05 -23.14 4.73
N VAL A 358 -8.16 -23.11 3.40
CA VAL A 358 -8.74 -24.18 2.60
C VAL A 358 -7.89 -24.45 1.35
N PRO A 359 -7.93 -25.67 0.77
CA PRO A 359 -7.28 -25.91 -0.51
C PRO A 359 -7.81 -24.97 -1.60
N TYR A 360 -6.97 -24.60 -2.57
CA TYR A 360 -7.32 -23.64 -3.61
C TYR A 360 -8.57 -24.02 -4.42
N GLN A 361 -8.89 -25.30 -4.54
CA GLN A 361 -10.08 -25.81 -5.23
C GLN A 361 -11.39 -25.47 -4.49
N ARG A 362 -11.29 -25.16 -3.19
CA ARG A 362 -12.44 -24.81 -2.33
C ARG A 362 -12.43 -23.34 -1.93
N PHE A 363 -11.43 -22.57 -2.36
CA PHE A 363 -11.38 -21.15 -2.05
C PHE A 363 -12.51 -20.42 -2.76
N THR A 364 -13.25 -19.62 -1.99
CA THR A 364 -14.26 -18.68 -2.49
C THR A 364 -14.02 -17.35 -1.83
N GLU A 365 -14.22 -16.26 -2.58
CA GLU A 365 -14.21 -14.91 -2.03
C GLU A 365 -15.29 -14.74 -0.96
N ARG A 366 -15.12 -13.77 -0.07
CA ARG A 366 -16.11 -13.45 0.96
C ARG A 366 -17.36 -12.83 0.35
N ASP A 367 -18.53 -13.27 0.82
CA ASP A 367 -19.81 -12.58 0.61
C ASP A 367 -19.85 -11.25 1.36
N ARG A 368 -20.33 -10.19 0.68
CA ARG A 368 -20.36 -8.84 1.22
C ARG A 368 -21.80 -8.31 1.24
N PRO A 369 -22.21 -7.59 2.30
CA PRO A 369 -23.47 -6.87 2.28
C PRO A 369 -23.45 -5.81 1.17
N GLU A 370 -24.59 -5.63 0.51
CA GLU A 370 -24.76 -4.54 -0.45
C GLU A 370 -24.61 -3.17 0.23
N PRO A 371 -24.04 -2.15 -0.46
CA PRO A 371 -24.05 -0.80 0.06
C PRO A 371 -25.47 -0.24 0.13
N ARG A 372 -25.67 0.81 0.93
CA ARG A 372 -26.94 1.54 0.94
C ARG A 372 -27.23 2.11 -0.45
N SER A 373 -28.35 1.72 -1.04
CA SER A 373 -28.78 2.18 -2.37
C SER A 373 -28.63 3.70 -2.58
N CYS A 374 -28.00 4.08 -3.69
CA CYS A 374 -27.89 5.47 -4.16
C CYS A 374 -29.14 5.87 -4.94
N LYS A 375 -30.08 6.56 -4.30
CA LYS A 375 -31.30 7.04 -4.98
C LYS A 375 -31.06 8.30 -5.81
N LYS A 376 -30.16 9.18 -5.34
CA LYS A 376 -29.84 10.45 -5.98
C LYS A 376 -28.37 10.76 -5.73
N VAL A 377 -27.66 11.12 -6.81
CA VAL A 377 -26.31 11.67 -6.74
C VAL A 377 -26.40 13.17 -6.53
N GLU A 378 -25.68 13.67 -5.53
CA GLU A 378 -25.53 15.10 -5.24
C GLU A 378 -24.09 15.53 -5.57
N THR A 379 -23.95 16.72 -6.14
CA THR A 379 -22.67 17.38 -6.37
C THR A 379 -22.63 18.65 -5.53
N CYS A 380 -21.82 18.64 -4.48
CA CYS A 380 -21.71 19.71 -3.50
C CYS A 380 -20.49 20.57 -3.81
N SER A 381 -20.65 21.90 -3.77
CA SER A 381 -19.59 22.87 -4.03
C SER A 381 -19.40 23.78 -2.81
N TYR A 382 -18.18 23.81 -2.28
CA TYR A 382 -17.76 24.63 -1.15
C TYR A 382 -16.72 25.63 -1.64
N LYS A 383 -16.80 26.90 -1.26
CA LYS A 383 -16.10 28.00 -1.98
C LYS A 383 -14.78 28.46 -1.33
N GLU A 384 -14.48 28.08 -0.11
CA GLU A 384 -13.36 28.63 0.67
C GLU A 384 -12.61 27.52 1.43
N PRO A 385 -11.59 26.91 0.81
CA PRO A 385 -11.23 26.95 -0.62
C PRO A 385 -12.21 26.13 -1.48
N LEU A 386 -12.10 26.25 -2.82
CA LEU A 386 -12.99 25.52 -3.72
C LEU A 386 -12.79 24.01 -3.56
N ARG A 387 -13.84 23.30 -3.13
CA ARG A 387 -13.90 21.84 -3.10
C ARG A 387 -15.21 21.37 -3.70
N ILE A 388 -15.14 20.31 -4.49
CA ILE A 388 -16.30 19.64 -5.09
C ILE A 388 -16.35 18.23 -4.51
N MET A 389 -17.50 17.87 -3.95
CA MET A 389 -17.73 16.53 -3.40
C MET A 389 -18.95 15.92 -4.05
N ARG A 390 -18.81 14.72 -4.60
CA ARG A 390 -19.91 13.95 -5.18
C ARG A 390 -20.24 12.76 -4.28
N SER A 391 -21.51 12.58 -3.95
CA SER A 391 -21.94 11.50 -3.06
C SER A 391 -23.40 11.13 -3.28
N CYS A 392 -23.84 10.04 -2.64
CA CYS A 392 -25.22 9.59 -2.62
C CYS A 392 -25.97 10.01 -1.34
N SER A 393 -25.46 11.05 -0.69
CA SER A 393 -26.03 11.65 0.51
C SER A 393 -26.29 13.14 0.26
N PRO A 394 -27.27 13.77 0.96
CA PRO A 394 -27.48 15.20 0.90
C PRO A 394 -26.19 15.97 1.17
N CYS A 395 -26.01 17.11 0.51
CA CYS A 395 -24.84 17.95 0.74
C CYS A 395 -24.77 18.38 2.21
N PRO A 396 -23.67 18.08 2.93
CA PRO A 396 -23.46 18.63 4.25
C PRO A 396 -23.29 20.16 4.16
N GLU A 397 -23.51 20.84 5.28
CA GLU A 397 -23.47 22.30 5.37
C GLU A 397 -22.06 22.86 5.09
N TYR A 398 -21.04 22.15 5.58
CA TYR A 398 -19.64 22.46 5.37
C TYR A 398 -18.92 21.28 4.72
N TYR A 399 -17.79 21.57 4.06
CA TYR A 399 -16.95 20.50 3.52
C TYR A 399 -16.47 19.61 4.70
N PRO A 400 -16.76 18.30 4.67
CA PRO A 400 -16.32 17.39 5.72
C PRO A 400 -14.80 17.39 5.86
N TRP A 401 -14.28 17.40 7.09
CA TRP A 401 -12.83 17.40 7.30
C TRP A 401 -12.43 16.75 8.63
N VAL A 402 -11.13 16.81 8.94
CA VAL A 402 -10.53 16.33 10.18
C VAL A 402 -11.23 16.99 11.37
N GLY A 403 -11.77 16.16 12.27
CA GLY A 403 -12.53 16.61 13.43
C GLY A 403 -13.99 16.99 13.14
N THR A 404 -14.39 17.15 11.88
CA THR A 404 -15.77 17.49 11.45
C THR A 404 -16.28 16.56 10.31
N PRO A 405 -16.15 15.21 10.44
CA PRO A 405 -16.34 14.28 9.31
C PRO A 405 -17.75 14.25 8.71
N LEU A 406 -18.75 14.82 9.39
CA LEU A 406 -20.11 14.93 8.86
C LEU A 406 -20.45 16.32 8.28
N GLY A 407 -19.48 17.24 8.24
CA GLY A 407 -19.66 18.59 7.71
C GLY A 407 -20.77 19.39 8.40
N LYS A 408 -21.01 19.14 9.69
CA LYS A 408 -22.05 19.81 10.49
C LYS A 408 -21.61 21.14 11.11
N ILE A 409 -20.30 21.36 11.17
CA ILE A 409 -19.69 22.60 11.67
C ILE A 409 -18.48 22.93 10.78
N PRO A 410 -18.07 24.20 10.68
CA PRO A 410 -16.91 24.58 9.89
C PRO A 410 -15.64 23.85 10.36
N PRO A 411 -14.77 23.41 9.44
CA PRO A 411 -13.46 22.87 9.80
C PRO A 411 -12.58 23.97 10.41
N LYS A 412 -11.80 23.64 11.45
CA LYS A 412 -10.91 24.61 12.12
C LYS A 412 -9.60 24.84 11.37
N ASP A 413 -9.01 23.77 10.85
CA ASP A 413 -7.67 23.74 10.25
C ASP A 413 -7.76 23.21 8.81
N PHE A 414 -8.61 23.83 7.98
CA PHE A 414 -8.70 23.46 6.58
C PHE A 414 -7.53 24.09 5.80
N PRO A 415 -6.69 23.30 5.12
CA PRO A 415 -5.61 23.88 4.32
C PRO A 415 -6.20 24.70 3.17
N ASN A 416 -5.77 25.96 3.07
CA ASN A 416 -6.16 26.89 1.99
C ASN A 416 -5.68 26.41 0.62
#